data_AF-A0A7J4KV97-F1
#
_entry.id   AF-A0A7J4KV97-F1
#
_cell.length_a   1.000
_cell.length_b   1.000
_cell.length_c   1.000
_cell.angle_alpha   90.00
_cell.angle_beta   90.00
_cell.angle_gamma   90.00
#
_symmetry.space_group_name_H-M   'P 1'
#
loop_
_entity.id
_entity.type
_entity.pdbx_description
1 polymer ?
#
loop_
_entity_poly.entity_id
_entity_poly.type
_entity_poly.pdbx_seq_one_letter_code
_entity_poly.pdbx_strand_id
1 'polypeptide(L)'
;MDFQAEKAILKNSETLFTIMPKEEFVEEDTVVGRELEDLEVYGSKGCGFLGKVVMSSGEKPVLGRKILFDLAKPHLVLICGKRGGGKCLDGETLITLEDGSLATIKDLEHDSRKVLSLSHDYKIKAAEKAEFFKRPVERMLEITFRSGKKIKLTPEHPLLTIDGWRPAEELKQGSRIATPRIQPFFGNEFLRECEIKLLAYLLAEGHIKRRVVWFSNTDEKMIQDFKNAVKDFNPALTVRTSEKNNHRVINPSLENTILHAVRKKGKLQKGTIIAPKNFLREWLKEIGVYGLLSAEKFIPQKVLRLPKPKLALFLNRLFSCDGSIYFESGRYRLSYSSVSEQLIRQVQHLLLRFGILSKLRYKTTRFESKEFKSFEIEIEGMQVKSFLQEIGFFGSKEERQKNALLFLESKISNPNVDTIPREVWNHYKQKSWTEIGKGMNYAIPKSLRESQFYAPSRQKLLQIARLDNNKLAEQRASSDIFWDEIKQVKELNGNFEVFDISVPENHNFIANDIVVHNSYTLAIMLEEFAKM
;
A
#
# COMPACT_ATOMS: atom_id res chain seq x y z
N MET A 1 -43.21 -44.46 9.39
CA MET A 1 -43.60 -43.42 8.42
C MET A 1 -42.32 -42.92 7.76
N ASP A 2 -41.56 -43.80 7.14
CA ASP A 2 -41.69 -44.39 5.80
C ASP A 2 -40.89 -43.61 4.75
N PHE A 3 -39.83 -44.29 4.34
CA PHE A 3 -38.66 -43.85 3.58
C PHE A 3 -38.87 -44.10 2.07
N GLN A 4 -40.06 -43.77 1.54
CA GLN A 4 -40.53 -44.26 0.24
C GLN A 4 -40.92 -43.16 -0.78
N ALA A 5 -40.89 -41.86 -0.43
CA ALA A 5 -41.35 -40.81 -1.35
C ALA A 5 -40.27 -40.25 -2.31
N GLU A 6 -38.97 -40.47 -2.07
CA GLU A 6 -37.89 -39.91 -2.92
C GLU A 6 -37.44 -40.81 -4.09
N LYS A 7 -38.03 -42.00 -4.26
CA LYS A 7 -37.65 -42.94 -5.33
C LYS A 7 -38.48 -42.85 -6.61
N ALA A 8 -39.44 -41.93 -6.71
CA ALA A 8 -40.35 -41.87 -7.85
C ALA A 8 -39.93 -40.93 -9.00
N ILE A 9 -38.90 -40.08 -8.83
CA ILE A 9 -38.48 -39.11 -9.88
C ILE A 9 -37.25 -39.60 -10.68
N LEU A 10 -36.59 -40.69 -10.24
CA LEU A 10 -35.38 -41.22 -10.89
C LEU A 10 -35.64 -42.36 -11.89
N LYS A 11 -36.86 -42.54 -12.40
CA LYS A 11 -37.22 -43.70 -13.23
C LYS A 11 -37.62 -43.45 -14.69
N ASN A 12 -37.48 -42.23 -15.22
CA ASN A 12 -37.81 -41.93 -16.62
C ASN A 12 -36.76 -41.07 -17.34
N SER A 13 -35.49 -41.51 -17.32
CA SER A 13 -34.52 -41.08 -18.33
C SER A 13 -33.40 -42.12 -18.48
N GLU A 14 -33.76 -43.37 -18.76
CA GLU A 14 -32.85 -44.28 -19.45
C GLU A 14 -32.89 -43.92 -20.94
N THR A 15 -32.01 -43.01 -21.34
CA THR A 15 -31.60 -42.85 -22.74
C THR A 15 -30.08 -43.02 -22.80
N LEU A 16 -29.68 -44.29 -22.96
CA LEU A 16 -28.50 -44.79 -23.67
C LEU A 16 -27.19 -43.97 -23.51
N PHE A 17 -26.43 -44.26 -22.45
CA PHE A 17 -24.98 -44.05 -22.47
C PHE A 17 -24.31 -45.19 -23.25
N THR A 18 -24.29 -45.07 -24.57
CA THR A 18 -23.35 -45.83 -25.40
C THR A 18 -21.98 -45.16 -25.27
N ILE A 19 -20.99 -45.88 -24.73
CA ILE A 19 -19.59 -45.41 -24.72
C ILE A 19 -19.13 -45.37 -26.18
N MET A 20 -19.11 -44.17 -26.78
CA MET A 20 -18.55 -43.98 -28.12
C MET A 20 -17.02 -44.00 -28.07
N PRO A 21 -16.36 -44.52 -29.12
CA PRO A 21 -14.90 -44.50 -29.21
C PRO A 21 -14.38 -43.06 -29.27
N LYS A 22 -13.10 -42.95 -28.93
CA LYS A 22 -12.34 -41.73 -28.72
C LYS A 22 -11.93 -41.08 -30.06
N GLU A 23 -12.86 -40.76 -30.93
CA GLU A 23 -12.59 -40.09 -32.21
C GLU A 23 -13.70 -39.05 -32.50
N GLU A 24 -13.27 -37.81 -32.75
CA GLU A 24 -14.04 -36.61 -33.16
C GLU A 24 -15.00 -35.99 -32.14
N PHE A 25 -14.45 -35.21 -31.18
CA PHE A 25 -15.23 -34.18 -30.50
C PHE A 25 -15.48 -33.00 -31.46
N VAL A 26 -16.72 -32.88 -31.94
CA VAL A 26 -17.18 -31.74 -32.74
C VAL A 26 -17.21 -30.47 -31.87
N GLU A 27 -16.70 -29.38 -32.44
CA GLU A 27 -16.25 -28.14 -31.78
C GLU A 27 -17.37 -27.09 -31.63
N GLU A 28 -18.61 -27.50 -31.30
CA GLU A 28 -19.76 -26.58 -31.35
C GLU A 28 -20.01 -25.82 -30.02
N ASP A 29 -20.21 -24.51 -30.16
CA ASP A 29 -20.56 -23.59 -29.06
C ASP A 29 -21.96 -23.93 -28.52
N THR A 30 -22.14 -23.95 -27.19
CA THR A 30 -23.44 -24.21 -26.55
C THR A 30 -24.21 -22.91 -26.38
N VAL A 31 -25.43 -22.83 -26.91
CA VAL A 31 -26.33 -21.67 -26.72
C VAL A 31 -27.37 -21.99 -25.63
N VAL A 32 -27.39 -21.19 -24.58
CA VAL A 32 -28.36 -21.28 -23.47
C VAL A 32 -29.53 -20.34 -23.76
N GLY A 33 -30.76 -20.84 -23.59
CA GLY A 33 -31.98 -20.04 -23.76
C GLY A 33 -32.53 -19.99 -25.19
N ARG A 34 -32.00 -20.81 -26.11
CA ARG A 34 -32.49 -20.99 -27.48
C ARG A 34 -32.97 -22.42 -27.72
N GLU A 35 -34.09 -22.59 -28.41
CA GLU A 35 -34.57 -23.92 -28.81
C GLU A 35 -33.74 -24.47 -29.99
N LEU A 36 -33.68 -25.80 -30.13
CA LEU A 36 -32.89 -26.45 -31.18
C LEU A 36 -33.32 -26.00 -32.59
N GLU A 37 -34.62 -25.84 -32.81
CA GLU A 37 -35.20 -25.39 -34.08
C GLU A 37 -34.73 -23.97 -34.45
N ASP A 38 -34.67 -23.06 -33.46
CA ASP A 38 -34.11 -21.71 -33.66
C ASP A 38 -32.59 -21.73 -33.84
N LEU A 39 -31.89 -22.67 -33.18
CA LEU A 39 -30.45 -22.82 -33.31
C LEU A 39 -30.06 -23.26 -34.74
N GLU A 40 -30.85 -24.16 -35.35
CA GLU A 40 -30.66 -24.58 -36.74
C GLU A 40 -30.88 -23.44 -37.73
N VAL A 41 -31.86 -22.57 -37.47
CA VAL A 41 -32.23 -21.47 -38.39
C VAL A 41 -31.34 -20.24 -38.21
N TYR A 42 -31.05 -19.86 -36.97
CA TYR A 42 -30.39 -18.58 -36.63
C TYR A 42 -28.96 -18.74 -36.11
N GLY A 43 -28.51 -19.97 -35.82
CA GLY A 43 -27.19 -20.23 -35.27
C GLY A 43 -26.94 -19.44 -33.99
N SER A 44 -25.78 -18.76 -33.92
CA SER A 44 -25.38 -17.90 -32.80
C SER A 44 -25.81 -16.42 -32.96
N LYS A 45 -26.58 -16.06 -34.00
CA LYS A 45 -27.03 -14.67 -34.19
C LYS A 45 -27.97 -14.24 -33.06
N GLY A 46 -27.71 -13.08 -32.47
CA GLY A 46 -28.48 -12.59 -31.33
C GLY A 46 -28.11 -13.26 -29.99
N CYS A 47 -27.00 -14.00 -29.94
CA CYS A 47 -26.47 -14.55 -28.70
C CYS A 47 -25.30 -13.70 -28.17
N GLY A 48 -25.26 -13.46 -26.85
CA GLY A 48 -24.14 -12.88 -26.13
C GLY A 48 -23.19 -13.96 -25.62
N PHE A 49 -21.90 -13.66 -25.48
CA PHE A 49 -20.95 -14.61 -24.89
C PHE A 49 -21.06 -14.61 -23.35
N LEU A 50 -21.39 -15.75 -22.76
CA LEU A 50 -21.55 -15.90 -21.30
C LEU A 50 -20.27 -16.41 -20.62
N GLY A 51 -19.51 -17.27 -21.30
CA GLY A 51 -18.28 -17.85 -20.75
C GLY A 51 -17.84 -19.14 -21.44
N LYS A 52 -16.99 -19.92 -20.78
CA LYS A 52 -16.58 -21.26 -21.24
C LYS A 52 -16.76 -22.27 -20.12
N VAL A 53 -17.16 -23.49 -20.47
CA VAL A 53 -17.20 -24.60 -19.50
C VAL A 53 -15.76 -24.97 -19.12
N VAL A 54 -15.44 -25.01 -17.83
CA VAL A 54 -14.15 -25.50 -17.36
C VAL A 54 -14.26 -27.01 -17.15
N MET A 55 -13.63 -27.80 -18.02
CA MET A 55 -13.73 -29.27 -18.00
C MET A 55 -12.80 -29.94 -16.98
N SER A 56 -11.77 -29.22 -16.52
CA SER A 56 -10.93 -29.63 -15.37
C SER A 56 -10.39 -28.42 -14.62
N SER A 57 -10.39 -28.50 -13.29
CA SER A 57 -9.77 -27.51 -12.40
C SER A 57 -8.34 -27.94 -12.03
N GLY A 58 -7.33 -27.13 -12.38
CA GLY A 58 -5.91 -27.38 -12.15
C GLY A 58 -5.00 -26.34 -12.82
N GLU A 59 -3.67 -26.52 -12.79
CA GLU A 59 -2.65 -25.54 -13.27
C GLU A 59 -2.75 -25.16 -14.77
N LYS A 60 -3.51 -25.92 -15.57
CA LYS A 60 -3.92 -25.56 -16.92
C LYS A 60 -5.39 -25.96 -17.12
N PRO A 61 -6.36 -25.08 -16.81
CA PRO A 61 -7.75 -25.40 -17.02
C PRO A 61 -7.98 -25.65 -18.51
N VAL A 62 -8.50 -26.83 -18.85
CA VAL A 62 -8.96 -27.10 -20.22
C VAL A 62 -10.27 -26.34 -20.38
N LEU A 63 -10.19 -25.21 -21.07
CA LEU A 63 -11.35 -24.41 -21.46
C LEU A 63 -12.12 -25.21 -22.52
N GLY A 64 -13.28 -25.72 -22.13
CA GLY A 64 -14.22 -26.40 -23.01
C GLY A 64 -15.03 -25.43 -23.86
N ARG A 65 -16.15 -25.94 -24.38
CA ARG A 65 -17.10 -25.22 -25.24
C ARG A 65 -17.48 -23.84 -24.72
N LYS A 66 -17.65 -22.87 -25.62
CA LYS A 66 -18.23 -21.58 -25.25
C LYS A 66 -19.68 -21.79 -24.86
N ILE A 67 -20.09 -21.03 -23.87
CA ILE A 67 -21.48 -20.86 -23.50
C ILE A 67 -21.88 -19.50 -24.05
N LEU A 68 -22.74 -19.50 -25.05
CA LEU A 68 -23.44 -18.34 -25.55
C LEU A 68 -24.82 -18.29 -24.89
N PHE A 69 -25.39 -17.12 -24.76
CA PHE A 69 -26.69 -16.89 -24.15
C PHE A 69 -27.57 -16.17 -25.17
N ASP A 70 -28.73 -16.73 -25.50
CA ASP A 70 -29.67 -16.07 -26.40
C ASP A 70 -30.18 -14.78 -25.76
N LEU A 71 -29.91 -13.64 -26.40
CA LEU A 71 -30.39 -12.34 -25.93
C LEU A 71 -31.70 -11.93 -26.63
N ALA A 72 -32.12 -12.64 -27.67
CA ALA A 72 -33.25 -12.27 -28.51
C ALA A 72 -34.60 -12.79 -27.99
N LYS A 73 -34.62 -13.96 -27.35
CA LYS A 73 -35.84 -14.64 -26.87
C LYS A 73 -36.06 -14.76 -25.35
N PRO A 74 -35.12 -14.48 -24.43
CA PRO A 74 -35.36 -14.81 -23.03
C PRO A 74 -36.42 -13.87 -22.42
N HIS A 75 -37.54 -14.44 -21.94
CA HIS A 75 -38.59 -13.68 -21.27
C HIS A 75 -38.27 -13.40 -19.78
N LEU A 76 -37.39 -14.18 -19.14
CA LEU A 76 -36.88 -13.95 -17.78
C LEU A 76 -35.50 -14.62 -17.61
N VAL A 77 -34.50 -13.87 -17.15
CA VAL A 77 -33.17 -14.39 -16.79
C VAL A 77 -32.97 -14.26 -15.29
N LEU A 78 -32.98 -15.38 -14.58
CA LEU A 78 -32.71 -15.42 -13.15
C LEU A 78 -31.25 -15.83 -12.91
N ILE A 79 -30.40 -14.88 -12.56
CA ILE A 79 -29.03 -15.16 -12.14
C ILE A 79 -29.01 -15.24 -10.60
N CYS A 80 -28.85 -16.45 -10.06
CA CYS A 80 -28.77 -16.68 -8.63
C CYS A 80 -27.33 -17.02 -8.23
N GLY A 81 -26.75 -16.19 -7.36
CA GLY A 81 -25.44 -16.42 -6.77
C GLY A 81 -25.44 -15.97 -5.31
N LYS A 82 -24.54 -16.54 -4.50
CA LYS A 82 -24.34 -16.07 -3.13
C LYS A 82 -23.95 -14.58 -3.18
N ARG A 83 -24.66 -13.71 -2.44
CA ARG A 83 -24.32 -12.27 -2.35
C ARG A 83 -22.82 -12.13 -2.05
N GLY A 84 -22.14 -11.28 -2.83
CA GLY A 84 -20.74 -10.83 -2.65
C GLY A 84 -19.91 -11.81 -1.85
N GLY A 85 -19.42 -12.86 -2.52
CA GLY A 85 -18.87 -14.04 -1.87
C GLY A 85 -17.66 -13.71 -1.00
N GLY A 86 -17.89 -13.35 0.25
CA GLY A 86 -16.95 -13.55 1.32
C GLY A 86 -15.76 -12.58 1.43
N LYS A 87 -15.38 -11.87 0.38
CA LYS A 87 -14.13 -11.08 0.29
C LYS A 87 -14.26 -9.76 1.06
N CYS A 88 -13.74 -9.71 2.27
CA CYS A 88 -13.83 -8.53 3.11
C CYS A 88 -12.53 -8.30 3.89
N LEU A 89 -12.36 -7.06 4.36
CA LEU A 89 -11.21 -6.59 5.12
C LEU A 89 -11.63 -6.17 6.53
N ASP A 90 -10.66 -6.11 7.44
CA ASP A 90 -10.85 -5.54 8.79
C ASP A 90 -11.19 -4.05 8.71
N GLY A 91 -12.09 -3.58 9.59
CA GLY A 91 -12.55 -2.19 9.59
C GLY A 91 -11.46 -1.14 9.78
N GLU A 92 -10.35 -1.47 10.45
CA GLU A 92 -9.21 -0.56 10.64
C GLU A 92 -8.25 -0.53 9.44
N THR A 93 -8.56 -1.28 8.37
CA THR A 93 -7.75 -1.28 7.16
C THR A 93 -7.75 0.10 6.51
N LEU A 94 -6.57 0.68 6.30
CA LEU A 94 -6.40 2.01 5.73
C LEU A 94 -6.44 1.95 4.20
N ILE A 95 -7.22 2.84 3.61
CA ILE A 95 -7.34 3.03 2.17
C ILE A 95 -6.68 4.36 1.80
N THR A 96 -5.79 4.33 0.82
CA THR A 96 -5.20 5.54 0.24
C THR A 96 -6.18 6.18 -0.72
N LEU A 97 -6.41 7.48 -0.56
CA LEU A 97 -7.29 8.28 -1.42
C LEU A 97 -6.48 9.11 -2.42
N GLU A 98 -7.15 9.61 -3.46
CA GLU A 98 -6.52 10.38 -4.55
C GLU A 98 -5.79 11.65 -4.10
N ASP A 99 -6.20 12.25 -2.97
CA ASP A 99 -5.56 13.43 -2.36
C ASP A 99 -4.36 13.08 -1.46
N GLY A 100 -4.00 11.79 -1.37
CA GLY A 100 -2.93 11.26 -0.53
C GLY A 100 -3.29 11.13 0.95
N SER A 101 -4.55 11.38 1.34
CA SER A 101 -5.04 11.06 2.69
C SER A 101 -5.26 9.57 2.89
N LEU A 102 -5.36 9.18 4.16
CA LEU A 102 -5.67 7.82 4.58
C LEU A 102 -6.99 7.83 5.36
N ALA A 103 -7.92 6.97 4.97
CA ALA A 103 -9.16 6.73 5.69
C ALA A 103 -9.29 5.24 6.02
N THR A 104 -9.93 4.88 7.13
CA THR A 104 -10.23 3.46 7.37
C THR A 104 -11.34 3.01 6.42
N ILE A 105 -11.35 1.74 6.03
CA ILE A 105 -12.36 1.24 5.10
C ILE A 105 -13.77 1.46 5.65
N LYS A 106 -13.98 1.28 6.96
CA LYS A 106 -15.29 1.51 7.60
C LYS A 106 -15.76 2.97 7.50
N ASP A 107 -14.85 3.93 7.40
CA ASP A 107 -15.17 5.37 7.31
C ASP A 107 -15.48 5.82 5.87
N LEU A 108 -15.37 4.92 4.88
CA LEU A 108 -15.57 5.26 3.45
C LEU A 108 -17.01 5.24 2.97
N GLU A 109 -17.97 4.77 3.77
CA GLU A 109 -19.38 4.63 3.38
C GLU A 109 -20.00 5.95 2.87
N HIS A 110 -19.58 7.08 3.43
CA HIS A 110 -20.06 8.42 3.06
C HIS A 110 -18.97 9.33 2.51
N ASP A 111 -17.80 8.76 2.19
CA ASP A 111 -16.74 9.50 1.50
C ASP A 111 -17.04 9.50 0.00
N SER A 112 -16.78 10.59 -0.72
CA SER A 112 -16.96 10.64 -2.19
C SER A 112 -15.63 10.63 -2.97
N ARG A 113 -14.49 10.70 -2.28
CA ARG A 113 -13.17 10.74 -2.91
C ARG A 113 -12.80 9.40 -3.54
N LYS A 114 -12.01 9.45 -4.60
CA LYS A 114 -11.53 8.24 -5.30
C LYS A 114 -10.53 7.47 -4.47
N VAL A 115 -10.57 6.15 -4.62
CA VAL A 115 -9.58 5.23 -4.05
C VAL A 115 -8.52 4.90 -5.10
N LEU A 116 -7.38 4.38 -4.67
CA LEU A 116 -6.36 3.93 -5.61
C LEU A 116 -6.60 2.47 -6.02
N SER A 117 -6.38 2.17 -7.30
CA SER A 117 -6.51 0.84 -7.90
C SER A 117 -5.38 0.56 -8.89
N LEU A 118 -5.17 -0.71 -9.20
CA LEU A 118 -4.23 -1.17 -10.22
C LEU A 118 -4.96 -1.36 -11.55
N SER A 119 -4.62 -0.57 -12.56
CA SER A 119 -5.22 -0.70 -13.90
C SER A 119 -4.61 -1.84 -14.72
N HIS A 120 -5.26 -2.17 -15.84
CA HIS A 120 -4.89 -3.24 -16.77
C HIS A 120 -3.45 -3.16 -17.34
N ASP A 121 -2.85 -1.96 -17.37
CA ASP A 121 -1.46 -1.69 -17.73
C ASP A 121 -0.47 -1.86 -16.55
N TYR A 122 -0.94 -2.39 -15.42
CA TYR A 122 -0.21 -2.54 -14.15
C TYR A 122 0.32 -1.23 -13.57
N LYS A 123 -0.42 -0.13 -13.82
CA LYS A 123 -0.19 1.19 -13.23
C LYS A 123 -1.19 1.49 -12.14
N ILE A 124 -0.79 2.30 -11.16
CA ILE A 124 -1.69 2.69 -10.08
C ILE A 124 -2.40 4.00 -10.48
N LYS A 125 -3.73 3.98 -10.43
CA LYS A 125 -4.60 5.09 -10.82
C LYS A 125 -5.70 5.31 -9.78
N ALA A 126 -6.22 6.53 -9.70
CA ALA A 126 -7.42 6.82 -8.93
C ALA A 126 -8.65 6.27 -9.66
N ALA A 127 -9.57 5.65 -8.94
CA ALA A 127 -10.80 5.07 -9.46
C ALA A 127 -11.99 5.38 -8.55
N GLU A 128 -13.17 5.46 -9.16
CA GLU A 128 -14.43 5.67 -8.45
C GLU A 128 -14.81 4.44 -7.62
N LYS A 129 -15.45 4.69 -6.47
CA LYS A 129 -16.10 3.64 -5.66
C LYS A 129 -17.61 3.76 -5.78
N ALA A 130 -18.31 2.64 -5.69
CA ALA A 130 -19.75 2.55 -5.86
C ALA A 130 -20.44 2.04 -4.59
N GLU A 131 -20.24 0.76 -4.27
CA GLU A 131 -20.99 0.07 -3.22
C GLU A 131 -20.12 -0.18 -1.98
N PHE A 132 -20.77 -0.14 -0.82
CA PHE A 132 -20.17 -0.42 0.48
C PHE A 132 -20.87 -1.62 1.13
N PHE A 133 -20.09 -2.56 1.65
CA PHE A 133 -20.60 -3.78 2.27
C PHE A 133 -20.05 -3.96 3.67
N LYS A 134 -20.90 -4.51 4.53
CA LYS A 134 -20.60 -4.78 5.93
C LYS A 134 -21.23 -6.11 6.34
N ARG A 135 -20.47 -6.98 7.02
CA ARG A 135 -21.00 -8.23 7.57
C ARG A 135 -20.17 -8.75 8.75
N PRO A 136 -20.76 -9.59 9.62
CA PRO A 136 -19.99 -10.32 10.62
C PRO A 136 -19.30 -11.56 10.01
N VAL A 137 -18.13 -11.93 10.56
CA VAL A 137 -17.43 -13.19 10.30
C VAL A 137 -16.80 -13.73 11.59
N GLU A 138 -16.62 -15.06 11.65
CA GLU A 138 -16.01 -15.74 12.80
C GLU A 138 -14.51 -16.03 12.61
N ARG A 139 -14.01 -15.89 11.38
CA ARG A 139 -12.68 -16.32 10.96
C ARG A 139 -12.06 -15.29 10.02
N MET A 140 -10.81 -14.93 10.28
CA MET A 140 -9.98 -14.04 9.46
C MET A 140 -8.53 -14.53 9.42
N LEU A 141 -7.76 -14.02 8.45
CA LEU A 141 -6.32 -14.19 8.37
C LEU A 141 -5.63 -12.84 8.57
N GLU A 142 -4.57 -12.80 9.38
CA GLU A 142 -3.59 -11.71 9.42
C GLU A 142 -2.34 -12.13 8.65
N ILE A 143 -2.04 -11.40 7.58
CA ILE A 143 -0.86 -11.62 6.75
C ILE A 143 0.15 -10.52 7.04
N THR A 144 1.37 -10.92 7.40
CA THR A 144 2.52 -10.01 7.57
C THR A 144 3.52 -10.23 6.46
N PHE A 145 3.93 -9.16 5.79
CA PHE A 145 4.88 -9.19 4.69
C PHE A 145 6.32 -8.91 5.12
N ARG A 146 7.28 -9.21 4.24
CA ARG A 146 8.70 -8.98 4.48
C ARG A 146 9.06 -7.49 4.56
N SER A 147 8.27 -6.61 3.93
CA SER A 147 8.39 -5.15 4.15
C SER A 147 7.85 -4.67 5.50
N GLY A 148 7.15 -5.52 6.26
CA GLY A 148 6.48 -5.17 7.52
C GLY A 148 5.06 -4.60 7.35
N LYS A 149 4.55 -4.51 6.11
CA LYS A 149 3.12 -4.32 5.84
C LYS A 149 2.30 -5.45 6.46
N LYS A 150 1.06 -5.14 6.81
CA LYS A 150 0.11 -6.09 7.39
C LYS A 150 -1.28 -5.85 6.81
N ILE A 151 -2.02 -6.93 6.61
CA ILE A 151 -3.44 -6.87 6.25
C ILE A 151 -4.20 -7.96 6.99
N LYS A 152 -5.44 -7.65 7.37
CA LYS A 152 -6.37 -8.61 7.92
C LYS A 152 -7.57 -8.71 6.99
N LEU A 153 -7.90 -9.93 6.59
CA LEU A 153 -8.86 -10.21 5.54
C LEU A 153 -9.53 -11.57 5.77
N THR A 154 -10.64 -11.81 5.09
CA THR A 154 -11.30 -13.12 5.10
C THR A 154 -10.48 -14.17 4.34
N PRO A 155 -10.51 -15.45 4.73
CA PRO A 155 -9.72 -16.52 4.11
C PRO A 155 -9.83 -16.60 2.57
N GLU A 156 -11.03 -16.38 2.05
CA GLU A 156 -11.40 -16.41 0.64
C GLU A 156 -11.00 -15.15 -0.15
N HIS A 157 -10.53 -14.08 0.53
CA HIS A 157 -10.20 -12.82 -0.12
C HIS A 157 -8.97 -12.99 -1.04
N PRO A 158 -9.09 -12.77 -2.36
CA PRO A 158 -7.99 -13.00 -3.28
C PRO A 158 -6.91 -11.91 -3.20
N LEU A 159 -5.66 -12.34 -3.22
CA LEU A 159 -4.51 -11.47 -3.39
C LEU A 159 -3.81 -11.76 -4.73
N LEU A 160 -3.28 -10.71 -5.35
CA LEU A 160 -2.68 -10.81 -6.68
C LEU A 160 -1.27 -11.40 -6.60
N THR A 161 -1.09 -12.56 -7.21
CA THR A 161 0.21 -13.19 -7.50
C THR A 161 0.61 -12.93 -8.96
N ILE A 162 1.84 -13.28 -9.34
CA ILE A 162 2.29 -13.17 -10.74
C ILE A 162 1.51 -14.08 -11.70
N ASP A 163 0.90 -15.15 -11.18
CA ASP A 163 0.05 -16.08 -11.93
C ASP A 163 -1.43 -15.68 -11.89
N GLY A 164 -1.77 -14.56 -11.23
CA GLY A 164 -3.14 -14.08 -11.06
C GLY A 164 -3.61 -14.11 -9.62
N TRP A 165 -4.90 -13.86 -9.42
CA TRP A 165 -5.54 -13.79 -8.12
C TRP A 165 -5.66 -15.16 -7.47
N ARG A 166 -5.23 -15.29 -6.21
CA ARG A 166 -5.38 -16.53 -5.42
C ARG A 166 -6.00 -16.23 -4.06
N PRO A 167 -6.93 -17.06 -3.55
CA PRO A 167 -7.47 -16.92 -2.20
C PRO A 167 -6.38 -16.85 -1.14
N ALA A 168 -6.58 -16.03 -0.11
CA ALA A 168 -5.57 -15.81 0.91
C ALA A 168 -5.22 -17.08 1.71
N GLU A 169 -6.17 -17.98 1.93
CA GLU A 169 -5.94 -19.24 2.65
C GLU A 169 -5.08 -20.26 1.89
N GLU A 170 -4.98 -20.13 0.56
CA GLU A 170 -4.09 -20.96 -0.27
C GLU A 170 -2.64 -20.43 -0.26
N LEU A 171 -2.43 -19.21 0.22
CA LEU A 171 -1.12 -18.57 0.24
C LEU A 171 -0.33 -18.98 1.47
N LYS A 172 0.96 -19.23 1.27
CA LYS A 172 1.88 -19.66 2.32
C LYS A 172 3.05 -18.69 2.47
N GLN A 173 3.82 -18.87 3.53
CA GLN A 173 5.09 -18.18 3.70
C GLN A 173 5.96 -18.36 2.45
N GLY A 174 6.57 -17.26 1.98
CA GLY A 174 7.36 -17.22 0.75
C GLY A 174 6.56 -16.86 -0.52
N SER A 175 5.22 -16.95 -0.51
CA SER A 175 4.40 -16.44 -1.62
C SER A 175 4.62 -14.94 -1.81
N ARG A 176 4.72 -14.49 -3.07
CA ARG A 176 4.94 -13.08 -3.42
C ARG A 176 3.66 -12.43 -3.94
N ILE A 177 3.27 -11.33 -3.31
CA ILE A 177 1.99 -10.63 -3.53
C ILE A 177 2.24 -9.23 -4.05
N ALA A 178 1.36 -8.78 -4.94
CA ALA A 178 1.40 -7.44 -5.47
C ALA A 178 1.12 -6.40 -4.38
N THR A 179 2.09 -5.52 -4.18
CA THR A 179 1.96 -4.29 -3.39
C THR A 179 2.42 -3.12 -4.26
N PRO A 180 2.04 -1.87 -3.96
CA PRO A 180 2.58 -0.74 -4.69
C PRO A 180 4.09 -0.60 -4.52
N ARG A 181 4.77 -0.30 -5.62
CA ARG A 181 6.18 0.12 -5.68
C ARG A 181 6.32 1.63 -5.54
N ILE A 182 5.31 2.36 -6.01
CA ILE A 182 5.20 3.81 -5.95
C ILE A 182 3.71 4.17 -5.84
N GLN A 183 3.38 5.20 -5.07
CA GLN A 183 2.03 5.80 -5.03
C GLN A 183 2.15 7.32 -5.15
N PRO A 184 2.38 7.89 -6.34
CA PRO A 184 2.77 9.29 -6.49
C PRO A 184 1.56 10.26 -6.39
N PHE A 185 0.66 9.99 -5.45
CA PHE A 185 -0.55 10.78 -5.19
C PHE A 185 -0.24 11.81 -4.11
N PHE A 186 -0.29 13.08 -4.50
CA PHE A 186 -0.05 14.22 -3.63
C PHE A 186 -1.23 15.16 -3.64
N GLY A 187 -1.60 15.64 -2.46
CA GLY A 187 -2.68 16.60 -2.32
C GLY A 187 -2.21 18.02 -2.61
N ASN A 188 -3.11 18.95 -2.35
CA ASN A 188 -2.94 20.38 -2.55
C ASN A 188 -3.09 21.19 -1.24
N GLU A 189 -3.03 20.52 -0.08
CA GLU A 189 -3.21 21.17 1.22
C GLU A 189 -2.18 22.30 1.40
N PHE A 190 -2.66 23.46 1.84
CA PHE A 190 -1.82 24.59 2.11
C PHE A 190 -1.39 24.62 3.58
N LEU A 191 -0.10 24.44 3.82
CA LEU A 191 0.58 24.87 5.04
C LEU A 191 1.77 25.77 4.68
N ARG A 192 2.05 26.76 5.51
CA ARG A 192 3.26 27.59 5.38
C ARG A 192 4.49 26.72 5.66
N GLU A 193 5.65 27.09 5.09
CA GLU A 193 6.88 26.32 5.35
C GLU A 193 7.25 26.32 6.83
N CYS A 194 7.03 27.43 7.54
CA CYS A 194 7.27 27.51 8.97
C CYS A 194 6.42 26.50 9.75
N GLU A 195 5.14 26.34 9.39
CA GLU A 195 4.24 25.35 9.99
C GLU A 195 4.72 23.92 9.75
N ILE A 196 5.14 23.61 8.53
CA ILE A 196 5.66 22.29 8.16
C ILE A 196 6.92 21.95 8.97
N LYS A 197 7.87 22.88 9.01
CA LYS A 197 9.11 22.73 9.79
C LYS A 197 8.81 22.52 11.27
N LEU A 198 7.94 23.36 11.85
CA LEU A 198 7.55 23.25 13.26
C LEU A 198 6.90 21.92 13.57
N LEU A 199 5.97 21.42 12.73
CA LEU A 199 5.36 20.11 12.94
C LEU A 199 6.39 18.99 12.88
N ALA A 200 7.30 19.00 11.90
CA ALA A 200 8.32 17.98 11.77
C ALA A 200 9.26 17.94 12.98
N TYR A 201 9.79 19.09 13.40
CA TYR A 201 10.67 19.20 14.57
C TYR A 201 9.96 18.77 15.86
N LEU A 202 8.71 19.22 16.06
CA LEU A 202 7.96 18.92 17.28
C LEU A 202 7.43 17.48 17.33
N LEU A 203 7.13 16.88 16.18
CA LEU A 203 6.80 15.45 16.11
C LEU A 203 8.01 14.57 16.39
N ALA A 204 9.20 14.93 15.93
CA ALA A 204 10.41 14.19 16.27
C ALA A 204 10.81 14.40 17.74
N GLU A 205 11.29 15.60 18.06
CA GLU A 205 12.00 15.90 19.32
C GLU A 205 11.27 16.96 20.18
N GLY A 206 9.97 17.14 19.93
CA GLY A 206 9.16 18.08 20.69
C GLY A 206 8.67 17.52 22.01
N HIS A 207 8.70 18.35 23.06
CA HIS A 207 7.97 18.10 24.31
C HIS A 207 6.81 19.10 24.44
N ILE A 208 5.60 18.62 24.13
CA ILE A 208 4.39 19.45 23.98
C ILE A 208 3.38 19.13 25.09
N LYS A 209 3.79 19.26 26.35
CA LYS A 209 2.96 18.94 27.53
C LYS A 209 2.95 20.08 28.54
N ARG A 210 2.04 20.02 29.51
CA ARG A 210 2.00 20.94 30.67
C ARG A 210 2.10 22.43 30.30
N ARG A 211 1.42 22.82 29.22
CA ARG A 211 1.34 24.20 28.70
C ARG A 211 2.64 24.76 28.11
N VAL A 212 3.66 23.92 27.90
CA VAL A 212 4.93 24.32 27.30
C VAL A 212 5.16 23.62 25.96
N VAL A 213 5.88 24.29 25.08
CA VAL A 213 6.36 23.74 23.80
C VAL A 213 7.89 23.85 23.82
N TRP A 214 8.55 22.70 23.84
CA TRP A 214 10.00 22.60 23.79
C TRP A 214 10.43 21.83 22.55
N PHE A 215 11.60 22.18 22.05
CA PHE A 215 12.35 21.43 21.06
C PHE A 215 13.74 21.14 21.66
N SER A 216 14.18 19.88 21.62
CA SER A 216 15.41 19.43 22.26
C SER A 216 16.37 18.92 21.21
N ASN A 217 17.39 19.70 20.88
CA ASN A 217 18.34 19.36 19.83
C ASN A 217 19.68 20.08 20.06
N THR A 218 20.77 19.55 19.53
CA THR A 218 22.14 20.11 19.70
C THR A 218 22.73 20.70 18.42
N ASP A 219 22.08 20.49 17.28
CA ASP A 219 22.51 20.92 15.95
C ASP A 219 22.17 22.40 15.74
N GLU A 220 23.18 23.27 15.71
CA GLU A 220 23.01 24.72 15.62
C GLU A 220 22.21 25.14 14.37
N LYS A 221 22.39 24.46 13.24
CA LYS A 221 21.70 24.78 11.98
C LYS A 221 20.20 24.47 12.11
N MET A 222 19.85 23.34 12.73
CA MET A 222 18.46 22.98 13.01
C MET A 222 17.82 23.90 14.04
N ILE A 223 18.55 24.21 15.12
CA ILE A 223 18.07 25.12 16.16
C ILE A 223 17.77 26.48 15.55
N GLN A 224 18.62 26.98 14.65
CA GLN A 224 18.39 28.24 13.97
C GLN A 224 17.20 28.18 13.00
N ASP A 225 17.04 27.10 12.22
CA ASP A 225 15.88 26.91 11.34
C ASP A 225 14.57 26.81 12.16
N PHE A 226 14.58 26.15 13.31
CA PHE A 226 13.45 26.11 14.25
C PHE A 226 13.13 27.50 14.80
N LYS A 227 14.14 28.27 15.23
CA LYS A 227 13.97 29.66 15.71
C LYS A 227 13.34 30.56 14.64
N ASN A 228 13.83 30.46 13.41
CA ASN A 228 13.30 31.21 12.28
C ASN A 228 11.84 30.80 12.01
N ALA A 229 11.55 29.50 11.98
CA ALA A 229 10.19 29.01 11.79
C ALA A 229 9.22 29.47 12.90
N VAL A 230 9.66 29.53 14.17
CA VAL A 230 8.85 30.10 15.27
C VAL A 230 8.53 31.57 15.03
N LYS A 231 9.54 32.36 14.63
CA LYS A 231 9.40 33.80 14.35
C LYS A 231 8.48 34.06 13.16
N ASP A 232 8.62 33.26 12.10
CA ASP A 232 7.80 33.34 10.88
C ASP A 232 6.36 32.86 11.13
N PHE A 233 6.17 31.90 12.04
CA PHE A 233 4.85 31.44 12.44
C PHE A 233 4.07 32.56 13.13
N ASN A 234 4.72 33.24 14.08
CA ASN A 234 4.18 34.41 14.74
C ASN A 234 5.31 35.29 15.32
N PRO A 235 5.50 36.54 14.86
CA PRO A 235 6.58 37.42 15.31
C PRO A 235 6.58 37.76 16.81
N ALA A 236 5.45 37.58 17.51
CA ALA A 236 5.37 37.77 18.95
C ALA A 236 5.98 36.60 19.76
N LEU A 237 6.36 35.51 19.07
CA LEU A 237 7.01 34.36 19.69
C LEU A 237 8.54 34.45 19.56
N THR A 238 9.22 33.96 20.59
CA THR A 238 10.66 33.76 20.57
C THR A 238 11.03 32.44 21.22
N VAL A 239 12.28 32.04 21.06
CA VAL A 239 12.81 30.79 21.59
C VAL A 239 13.91 31.11 22.59
N ARG A 240 13.70 30.71 23.84
CA ARG A 240 14.75 30.76 24.88
C ARG A 240 15.41 29.41 25.00
N THR A 241 16.73 29.38 24.90
CA THR A 241 17.53 28.18 25.18
C THR A 241 17.76 28.08 26.68
N SER A 242 17.53 26.90 27.27
CA SER A 242 17.92 26.60 28.65
C SER A 242 19.25 25.87 28.71
N GLU A 243 19.83 25.77 29.90
CA GLU A 243 20.87 24.80 30.20
C GLU A 243 20.36 23.40 29.81
N LYS A 244 21.17 22.60 29.09
CA LYS A 244 20.84 21.29 28.48
C LYS A 244 20.20 21.28 27.07
N ASN A 245 20.46 22.27 26.21
CA ASN A 245 20.07 22.23 24.78
C ASN A 245 18.56 22.01 24.54
N ASN A 246 17.74 22.56 25.46
CA ASN A 246 16.30 22.60 25.30
C ASN A 246 15.88 24.01 24.90
N HIS A 247 15.02 24.11 23.91
CA HIS A 247 14.60 25.36 23.29
C HIS A 247 13.11 25.59 23.53
N ARG A 248 12.79 26.48 24.47
CA ARG A 248 11.39 26.78 24.85
C ARG A 248 10.83 27.88 23.98
N VAL A 249 9.68 27.62 23.37
CA VAL A 249 8.89 28.66 22.72
C VAL A 249 8.13 29.47 23.78
N ILE A 250 8.30 30.79 23.76
CA ILE A 250 7.66 31.73 24.68
C ILE A 250 7.04 32.91 23.93
N ASN A 251 6.08 33.58 24.56
CA ASN A 251 5.60 34.90 24.17
C ASN A 251 6.03 35.90 25.27
N PRO A 252 7.05 36.75 25.03
CA PRO A 252 7.58 37.65 26.05
C PRO A 252 6.55 38.62 26.60
N SER A 253 5.69 39.18 25.74
CA SER A 253 4.66 40.15 26.13
C SER A 253 3.66 39.55 27.10
N LEU A 254 3.14 38.35 26.80
CA LEU A 254 2.20 37.65 27.68
C LEU A 254 2.88 37.12 28.96
N GLU A 255 4.14 36.69 28.87
CA GLU A 255 4.90 36.24 30.05
C GLU A 255 5.10 37.38 31.04
N ASN A 256 5.45 38.59 30.56
CA ASN A 256 5.57 39.78 31.38
C ASN A 256 4.23 40.17 32.03
N THR A 257 3.13 40.20 31.27
CA THR A 257 1.80 40.51 31.83
C THR A 257 1.40 39.54 32.95
N ILE A 258 1.62 38.23 32.78
CA ILE A 258 1.30 37.25 33.83
C ILE A 258 2.27 37.37 35.01
N LEU A 259 3.56 37.61 34.77
CA LEU A 259 4.52 37.85 35.85
C LEU A 259 4.14 39.08 36.69
N HIS A 260 3.63 40.15 36.06
CA HIS A 260 3.10 41.31 36.77
C HIS A 260 1.83 40.98 37.56
N ALA A 261 0.91 40.16 37.01
CA ALA A 261 -0.32 39.76 37.70
C ALA A 261 -0.10 38.77 38.86
N VAL A 262 0.90 37.88 38.76
CA VAL A 262 1.20 36.83 39.76
C VAL A 262 2.09 37.36 40.90
N ARG A 263 2.83 38.46 40.69
CA ARG A 263 3.64 39.09 41.73
C ARG A 263 2.77 39.87 42.72
N LYS A 264 2.48 39.28 43.89
CA LYS A 264 1.97 40.00 45.06
C LYS A 264 3.16 40.41 45.95
N LYS A 265 3.37 41.72 46.18
CA LYS A 265 4.50 42.27 46.96
C LYS A 265 5.89 41.79 46.50
N GLY A 266 6.13 41.70 45.19
CA GLY A 266 7.48 41.51 44.63
C GLY A 266 8.09 40.10 44.71
N LYS A 267 7.40 39.10 45.28
CA LYS A 267 7.90 37.70 45.34
C LYS A 267 7.09 36.78 44.43
N LEU A 268 7.78 35.99 43.60
CA LEU A 268 7.15 34.87 42.88
C LEU A 268 6.79 33.77 43.88
N GLN A 269 5.57 33.23 43.82
CA GLN A 269 5.21 32.03 44.57
C GLN A 269 6.01 30.83 44.03
N LYS A 270 6.76 30.18 44.92
CA LYS A 270 7.57 28.98 44.63
C LYS A 270 6.65 27.88 44.10
N GLY A 271 6.92 27.37 42.89
CA GLY A 271 6.09 26.35 42.22
C GLY A 271 5.11 26.86 41.16
N THR A 272 5.04 28.17 40.90
CA THR A 272 4.14 28.71 39.86
C THR A 272 4.71 28.53 38.46
N ILE A 273 4.16 27.61 37.67
CA ILE A 273 4.46 27.49 36.23
C ILE A 273 3.63 28.53 35.48
N ILE A 274 4.26 29.65 35.12
CA ILE A 274 3.68 30.66 34.23
C ILE A 274 3.90 30.22 32.79
N ALA A 275 2.81 29.86 32.11
CA ALA A 275 2.81 29.53 30.70
C ALA A 275 1.63 30.26 30.03
N PRO A 276 1.89 31.41 29.37
CA PRO A 276 0.84 32.12 28.66
C PRO A 276 0.22 31.25 27.56
N LYS A 277 -1.06 31.49 27.24
CA LYS A 277 -1.68 30.89 26.05
C LYS A 277 -0.86 31.32 24.82
N ASN A 278 -0.15 30.37 24.21
CA ASN A 278 0.70 30.59 23.05
C ASN A 278 -0.08 30.21 21.78
N PHE A 279 -0.08 31.06 20.76
CA PHE A 279 -0.68 30.80 19.45
C PHE A 279 -0.24 29.44 18.86
N LEU A 280 1.04 29.09 18.99
CA LEU A 280 1.57 27.81 18.53
C LEU A 280 0.89 26.63 19.24
N ARG A 281 0.61 26.77 20.53
CA ARG A 281 -0.06 25.72 21.30
C ARG A 281 -1.51 25.51 20.85
N GLU A 282 -2.26 26.59 20.60
CA GLU A 282 -3.65 26.45 20.14
C GLU A 282 -3.70 25.83 18.75
N TRP A 283 -2.79 26.22 17.87
CA TRP A 283 -2.64 25.59 16.57
C TRP A 283 -2.27 24.10 16.66
N LEU A 284 -1.36 23.70 17.56
CA LEU A 284 -1.03 22.29 17.78
C LEU A 284 -2.22 21.48 18.34
N LYS A 285 -3.14 22.11 19.09
CA LYS A 285 -4.38 21.47 19.53
C LYS A 285 -5.36 21.32 18.36
N GLU A 286 -5.52 22.34 17.54
CA GLU A 286 -6.36 22.29 16.33
C GLU A 286 -5.92 21.16 15.39
N ILE A 287 -4.60 20.99 15.23
CA ILE A 287 -4.02 19.91 14.43
C ILE A 287 -4.12 18.53 15.12
N GLY A 288 -4.36 18.48 16.43
CA GLY A 288 -4.52 17.24 17.19
C GLY A 288 -3.23 16.59 17.68
N VAL A 289 -2.09 17.30 17.62
CA VAL A 289 -0.77 16.76 18.04
C VAL A 289 -0.32 17.24 19.43
N TYR A 290 -1.09 18.14 20.06
CA TYR A 290 -0.79 18.65 21.39
C TYR A 290 -1.05 17.59 22.49
N GLY A 291 -0.10 17.41 23.40
CA GLY A 291 -0.28 16.58 24.60
C GLY A 291 -0.02 15.08 24.42
N LEU A 292 0.27 14.62 23.20
CA LEU A 292 0.52 13.22 22.89
C LEU A 292 1.79 12.69 23.58
N LEU A 293 1.76 11.42 23.99
CA LEU A 293 2.94 10.63 24.32
C LEU A 293 3.68 10.22 23.04
N SER A 294 4.95 9.85 23.17
CA SER A 294 5.75 9.41 22.00
C SER A 294 5.13 8.23 21.24
N ALA A 295 4.43 7.33 21.94
CA ALA A 295 3.73 6.18 21.34
C ALA A 295 2.38 6.55 20.69
N GLU A 296 1.82 7.72 21.00
CA GLU A 296 0.53 8.20 20.49
C GLU A 296 0.70 9.18 19.32
N LYS A 297 1.93 9.60 19.01
CA LYS A 297 2.22 10.52 17.91
C LYS A 297 1.73 9.93 16.58
N PHE A 298 1.22 10.78 15.71
CA PHE A 298 0.81 10.44 14.34
C PHE A 298 1.05 11.62 13.41
N ILE A 299 1.04 11.38 12.10
CA ILE A 299 1.10 12.40 11.06
C ILE A 299 -0.34 12.90 10.78
N PRO A 300 -0.63 14.21 10.97
CA PRO A 300 -1.95 14.77 10.72
C PRO A 300 -2.39 14.68 9.25
N GLN A 301 -3.70 14.58 9.01
CA GLN A 301 -4.28 14.55 7.66
C GLN A 301 -3.88 15.75 6.78
N LYS A 302 -3.73 16.94 7.38
CA LYS A 302 -3.19 18.13 6.68
C LYS A 302 -1.80 17.86 6.09
N VAL A 303 -0.94 17.13 6.80
CA VAL A 303 0.41 16.78 6.31
C VAL A 303 0.35 15.71 5.22
N LEU A 304 -0.52 14.70 5.36
CA LEU A 304 -0.70 13.66 4.34
C LEU A 304 -1.15 14.25 2.99
N ARG A 305 -1.94 15.33 3.00
CA ARG A 305 -2.44 16.01 1.79
C ARG A 305 -1.52 17.11 1.26
N LEU A 306 -0.27 17.22 1.73
CA LEU A 306 0.66 18.22 1.23
C LEU A 306 1.08 17.96 -0.23
N PRO A 307 1.36 19.02 -1.01
CA PRO A 307 2.08 18.93 -2.28
C PRO A 307 3.46 18.27 -2.11
N LYS A 308 3.92 17.56 -3.14
CA LYS A 308 5.19 16.81 -3.14
C LYS A 308 6.39 17.60 -2.55
N PRO A 309 6.68 18.86 -2.93
CA PRO A 309 7.82 19.59 -2.37
C PRO A 309 7.69 19.90 -0.87
N LYS A 310 6.46 20.20 -0.42
CA LYS A 310 6.16 20.50 0.99
C LYS A 310 6.21 19.23 1.86
N LEU A 311 5.76 18.11 1.32
CA LEU A 311 5.88 16.82 1.97
C LEU A 311 7.35 16.35 2.06
N ALA A 312 8.15 16.63 1.02
CA ALA A 312 9.59 16.41 1.06
C ALA A 312 10.27 17.24 2.16
N LEU A 313 9.90 18.53 2.30
CA LEU A 313 10.38 19.37 3.41
C LEU A 313 10.01 18.81 4.78
N PHE A 314 8.77 18.34 4.95
CA PHE A 314 8.32 17.69 6.18
C PHE A 314 9.18 16.47 6.53
N LEU A 315 9.32 15.53 5.58
CA LEU A 315 10.12 14.32 5.78
C LEU A 315 11.60 14.63 6.00
N ASN A 316 12.14 15.61 5.28
CA ASN A 316 13.52 16.06 5.45
C ASN A 316 13.78 16.47 6.91
N ARG A 317 12.95 17.35 7.48
CA ARG A 317 13.12 17.78 8.89
C ARG A 317 12.89 16.63 9.87
N LEU A 318 11.88 15.79 9.64
CA LEU A 318 11.57 14.65 10.49
C LEU A 318 12.73 13.63 10.53
N PHE A 319 13.26 13.24 9.37
CA PHE A 319 14.43 12.35 9.27
C PHE A 319 15.71 12.99 9.78
N SER A 320 15.83 14.31 9.66
CA SER A 320 17.03 14.97 10.15
C SER A 320 17.11 15.00 11.67
N CYS A 321 15.99 14.88 12.39
CA CYS A 321 15.97 14.60 13.83
C CYS A 321 16.23 13.11 14.10
N ASP A 322 15.21 12.26 13.91
CA ASP A 322 15.22 10.86 14.39
C ASP A 322 15.82 9.85 13.40
N GLY A 323 16.08 10.26 12.16
CA GLY A 323 16.66 9.42 11.12
C GLY A 323 18.19 9.36 11.20
N SER A 324 18.77 8.28 10.69
CA SER A 324 20.22 8.08 10.65
C SER A 324 20.65 7.65 9.25
N ILE A 325 21.85 8.07 8.85
CA ILE A 325 22.56 7.55 7.69
C ILE A 325 23.91 7.04 8.15
N TYR A 326 24.24 5.81 7.77
CA TYR A 326 25.45 5.13 8.20
C TYR A 326 26.00 4.21 7.11
N PHE A 327 27.29 3.90 7.21
CA PHE A 327 27.99 3.01 6.30
C PHE A 327 28.33 1.71 7.04
N GLU A 328 27.81 0.59 6.56
CA GLU A 328 27.95 -0.72 7.20
C GLU A 328 28.15 -1.79 6.12
N SER A 329 29.10 -2.71 6.34
CA SER A 329 29.39 -3.84 5.44
C SER A 329 29.57 -3.40 3.97
N GLY A 330 30.24 -2.27 3.74
CA GLY A 330 30.53 -1.75 2.39
C GLY A 330 29.33 -1.10 1.68
N ARG A 331 28.25 -0.77 2.40
CA ARG A 331 27.02 -0.19 1.85
C ARG A 331 26.49 0.92 2.75
N TYR A 332 25.88 1.94 2.15
CA TYR A 332 25.10 2.92 2.89
C TYR A 332 23.71 2.37 3.22
N ARG A 333 23.24 2.70 4.41
CA ARG A 333 21.89 2.42 4.91
C ARG A 333 21.33 3.65 5.59
N LEU A 334 20.01 3.80 5.53
CA LEU A 334 19.28 4.78 6.33
C LEU A 334 18.34 4.04 7.27
N SER A 335 18.15 4.62 8.45
CA SER A 335 17.11 4.18 9.38
C SER A 335 16.31 5.34 9.95
N TYR A 336 15.09 5.05 10.38
CA TYR A 336 14.24 5.96 11.14
C TYR A 336 13.51 5.16 12.21
N SER A 337 13.61 5.56 13.47
CA SER A 337 13.01 4.81 14.59
C SER A 337 11.88 5.59 15.24
N SER A 338 10.84 4.89 15.67
CA SER A 338 9.78 5.47 16.50
C SER A 338 9.15 4.42 17.40
N VAL A 339 8.63 4.84 18.55
CA VAL A 339 7.80 3.97 19.41
C VAL A 339 6.32 3.99 19.03
N SER A 340 5.88 4.95 18.21
CA SER A 340 4.52 4.99 17.68
C SER A 340 4.43 4.14 16.40
N GLU A 341 3.60 3.10 16.46
CA GLU A 341 3.30 2.25 15.30
C GLU A 341 2.57 3.03 14.21
N GLN A 342 1.65 3.92 14.58
CA GLN A 342 0.89 4.73 13.62
C GLN A 342 1.81 5.69 12.86
N LEU A 343 2.64 6.46 13.59
CA LEU A 343 3.59 7.41 12.99
C LEU A 343 4.53 6.69 12.03
N ILE A 344 5.14 5.58 12.46
CA ILE A 344 6.14 4.91 11.61
C ILE A 344 5.51 4.25 10.38
N ARG A 345 4.28 3.71 10.48
CA ARG A 345 3.55 3.19 9.31
C ARG A 345 3.18 4.32 8.35
N GLN A 346 2.77 5.48 8.86
CA GLN A 346 2.53 6.65 8.02
C GLN A 346 3.83 7.13 7.36
N VAL A 347 4.98 7.15 8.06
CA VAL A 347 6.28 7.45 7.44
C VAL A 347 6.61 6.45 6.33
N GLN A 348 6.40 5.14 6.56
CA GLN A 348 6.60 4.11 5.53
C GLN A 348 5.71 4.35 4.29
N HIS A 349 4.44 4.68 4.51
CA HIS A 349 3.51 5.05 3.45
C HIS A 349 3.94 6.32 2.71
N LEU A 350 4.40 7.36 3.42
CA LEU A 350 4.89 8.59 2.80
C LEU A 350 6.13 8.34 1.94
N LEU A 351 7.08 7.51 2.38
CA LEU A 351 8.24 7.12 1.59
C LEU A 351 7.83 6.43 0.28
N LEU A 352 6.81 5.57 0.33
CA LEU A 352 6.26 4.88 -0.84
C LEU A 352 5.71 5.86 -1.89
N ARG A 353 5.21 7.03 -1.48
CA ARG A 353 4.76 8.08 -2.42
C ARG A 353 5.89 8.70 -3.23
N PHE A 354 7.10 8.71 -2.67
CA PHE A 354 8.33 9.10 -3.36
C PHE A 354 8.98 7.91 -4.13
N GLY A 355 8.34 6.74 -4.14
CA GLY A 355 8.89 5.54 -4.76
C GLY A 355 10.04 4.92 -3.95
N ILE A 356 10.16 5.27 -2.66
CA ILE A 356 11.21 4.79 -1.77
C ILE A 356 10.68 3.57 -1.01
N LEU A 357 11.09 2.39 -1.45
CA LEU A 357 10.78 1.13 -0.76
C LEU A 357 11.58 1.02 0.54
N SER A 358 10.92 0.63 1.62
CA SER A 358 11.53 0.49 2.93
C SER A 358 10.99 -0.71 3.71
N LYS A 359 11.78 -1.22 4.65
CA LYS A 359 11.41 -2.31 5.55
C LYS A 359 11.10 -1.78 6.94
N LEU A 360 9.97 -2.20 7.50
CA LEU A 360 9.62 -1.98 8.90
C LEU A 360 9.96 -3.21 9.74
N ARG A 361 10.76 -3.03 10.79
CA ARG A 361 11.11 -4.08 11.76
C ARG A 361 10.89 -3.64 13.20
N TYR A 362 10.77 -4.62 14.10
CA TYR A 362 10.83 -4.37 15.54
C TYR A 362 12.29 -4.31 15.99
N LYS A 363 12.59 -3.36 16.87
CA LYS A 363 13.90 -3.18 17.49
C LYS A 363 13.74 -3.10 19.00
N THR A 364 14.39 -4.01 19.71
CA THR A 364 14.49 -3.98 21.17
C THR A 364 15.84 -3.37 21.55
N THR A 365 15.82 -2.29 22.32
CA THR A 365 17.03 -1.67 22.86
C THR A 365 17.05 -1.84 24.37
N ARG A 366 18.23 -2.11 24.94
CA ARG A 366 18.42 -2.19 26.39
C ARG A 366 19.09 -0.93 26.90
N PHE A 367 18.49 -0.28 27.88
CA PHE A 367 19.08 0.86 28.58
C PHE A 367 18.84 0.72 30.08
N GLU A 368 19.90 0.83 30.89
CA GLU A 368 19.83 0.70 32.36
C GLU A 368 18.99 -0.51 32.83
N SER A 369 19.25 -1.69 32.25
CA SER A 369 18.54 -2.95 32.53
C SER A 369 17.05 -3.00 32.17
N LYS A 370 16.52 -1.98 31.49
CA LYS A 370 15.15 -1.95 30.95
C LYS A 370 15.15 -2.18 29.44
N GLU A 371 14.20 -2.97 28.96
CA GLU A 371 13.98 -3.22 27.54
C GLU A 371 12.97 -2.23 26.98
N PHE A 372 13.36 -1.53 25.92
CA PHE A 372 12.52 -0.60 25.17
C PHE A 372 12.27 -1.17 23.79
N LYS A 373 10.98 -1.42 23.48
CA LYS A 373 10.55 -1.86 22.16
C LYS A 373 10.23 -0.63 21.32
N SER A 374 10.78 -0.60 20.12
CA SER A 374 10.55 0.43 19.12
C SER A 374 10.40 -0.22 17.75
N PHE A 375 9.89 0.55 16.81
CA PHE A 375 9.86 0.21 15.40
C PHE A 375 10.99 0.94 14.69
N GLU A 376 11.53 0.33 13.65
CA GLU A 376 12.56 0.92 12.82
C GLU A 376 12.26 0.67 11.33
N ILE A 377 12.25 1.75 10.56
CA ILE A 377 12.31 1.73 9.10
C ILE A 377 13.77 1.60 8.70
N GLU A 378 14.06 0.70 7.75
CA GLU A 378 15.36 0.54 7.11
C GLU A 378 15.22 0.77 5.60
N ILE A 379 16.09 1.61 5.03
CA ILE A 379 16.17 1.92 3.61
C ILE A 379 17.57 1.50 3.12
N GLU A 380 17.62 0.68 2.08
CA GLU A 380 18.85 0.06 1.59
C GLU A 380 18.99 0.16 0.05
N GLY A 381 20.21 -0.02 -0.45
CA GLY A 381 20.48 -0.11 -1.88
C GLY A 381 20.14 1.17 -2.65
N MET A 382 19.50 1.04 -3.82
CA MET A 382 19.11 2.20 -4.65
C MET A 382 18.05 3.10 -4.00
N GLN A 383 17.34 2.60 -2.98
CA GLN A 383 16.35 3.38 -2.25
C GLN A 383 17.01 4.48 -1.43
N VAL A 384 18.25 4.26 -0.98
CA VAL A 384 19.08 5.29 -0.34
C VAL A 384 19.33 6.46 -1.29
N LYS A 385 19.74 6.18 -2.53
CA LYS A 385 19.97 7.21 -3.54
C LYS A 385 18.70 8.01 -3.79
N SER A 386 17.57 7.32 -3.96
CA SER A 386 16.25 7.94 -4.19
C SER A 386 15.86 8.86 -3.03
N PHE A 387 16.04 8.41 -1.77
CA PHE A 387 15.81 9.23 -0.59
C PHE A 387 16.69 10.49 -0.57
N LEU A 388 17.98 10.35 -0.84
CA LEU A 388 18.92 11.47 -0.80
C LEU A 388 18.66 12.52 -1.89
N GLN A 389 18.14 12.09 -3.04
CA GLN A 389 17.79 12.98 -4.15
C GLN A 389 16.42 13.67 -3.96
N GLU A 390 15.42 12.96 -3.43
CA GLU A 390 14.05 13.47 -3.33
C GLU A 390 13.75 14.18 -1.99
N ILE A 391 14.43 13.78 -0.90
CA ILE A 391 14.13 14.25 0.47
C ILE A 391 15.39 14.81 1.13
N GLY A 392 16.46 14.02 1.19
CA GLY A 392 17.73 14.39 1.80
C GLY A 392 17.67 14.63 3.32
N PHE A 393 18.78 15.15 3.86
CA PHE A 393 18.92 15.56 5.26
C PHE A 393 19.25 17.05 5.38
N PHE A 394 19.12 17.58 6.59
CA PHE A 394 19.45 18.95 6.97
C PHE A 394 20.23 18.97 8.29
N GLY A 395 21.16 19.91 8.44
CA GLY A 395 22.05 19.99 9.60
C GLY A 395 23.30 19.13 9.42
N SER A 396 23.83 18.63 10.54
CA SER A 396 25.04 17.82 10.68
C SER A 396 25.09 16.58 9.79
N LYS A 397 23.94 16.07 9.35
CA LYS A 397 23.84 14.90 8.47
C LYS A 397 24.11 15.23 6.99
N GLU A 398 24.15 16.51 6.60
CA GLU A 398 24.31 16.92 5.20
C GLU A 398 25.65 16.47 4.61
N GLU A 399 26.74 16.56 5.36
CA GLU A 399 28.06 16.14 4.87
C GLU A 399 28.12 14.63 4.63
N ARG A 400 27.52 13.83 5.52
CA ARG A 400 27.43 12.38 5.35
C ARG A 400 26.56 12.01 4.15
N GLN A 401 25.49 12.76 3.90
CA GLN A 401 24.62 12.61 2.72
C GLN A 401 25.39 12.81 1.42
N LYS A 402 26.26 13.84 1.36
CA LYS A 402 27.08 14.14 0.18
C LYS A 402 28.04 13.00 -0.13
N ASN A 403 28.74 12.50 0.90
CA ASN A 403 29.64 11.36 0.78
C ASN A 403 28.92 10.07 0.34
N ALA A 404 27.68 9.88 0.80
CA ALA A 404 26.85 8.75 0.37
C ALA A 404 26.44 8.83 -1.11
N LEU A 405 26.04 10.01 -1.59
CA LEU A 405 25.70 10.22 -3.01
C LEU A 405 26.89 9.92 -3.93
N LEU A 406 28.07 10.47 -3.62
CA LEU A 406 29.30 10.23 -4.39
C LEU A 406 29.65 8.74 -4.45
N PHE A 407 29.55 8.03 -3.32
CA PHE A 407 29.79 6.59 -3.28
C PHE A 407 28.80 5.81 -4.15
N LEU A 408 27.51 6.14 -4.08
CA LEU A 408 26.45 5.44 -4.82
C LEU A 408 26.50 5.69 -6.32
N GLU A 409 27.06 6.82 -6.76
CA GLU A 409 27.30 7.11 -8.18
C GLU A 409 28.46 6.30 -8.76
N SER A 410 29.48 6.02 -7.94
CA SER A 410 30.67 5.26 -8.36
C SER A 410 30.43 3.75 -8.56
N LYS A 411 29.28 3.21 -8.15
CA LYS A 411 29.01 1.76 -8.17
C LYS A 411 27.83 1.39 -9.06
N ILE A 412 28.01 0.32 -9.85
CA ILE A 412 26.91 -0.38 -10.51
C ILE A 412 26.15 -1.17 -9.44
N SER A 413 24.98 -0.68 -9.05
CA SER A 413 24.16 -1.31 -8.02
C SER A 413 23.44 -2.55 -8.55
N ASN A 414 23.43 -3.63 -7.77
CA ASN A 414 22.62 -4.81 -8.06
C ASN A 414 21.27 -4.72 -7.30
N PRO A 415 20.12 -4.54 -7.98
CA PRO A 415 18.83 -4.38 -7.33
C PRO A 415 18.29 -5.73 -6.83
N ASN A 416 18.89 -6.28 -5.79
CA ASN A 416 18.54 -7.59 -5.22
C ASN A 416 17.20 -7.62 -4.46
N VAL A 417 16.55 -6.47 -4.27
CA VAL A 417 15.30 -6.36 -3.51
C VAL A 417 14.09 -6.32 -4.44
N ASP A 418 14.14 -5.49 -5.48
CA ASP A 418 13.03 -5.23 -6.40
C ASP A 418 13.05 -6.19 -7.61
N THR A 419 12.76 -7.46 -7.33
CA THR A 419 12.77 -8.55 -8.32
C THR A 419 11.35 -8.98 -8.69
N ILE A 420 11.19 -9.51 -9.90
CA ILE A 420 9.93 -10.08 -10.38
C ILE A 420 9.94 -11.57 -10.06
N PRO A 421 8.85 -12.15 -9.53
CA PRO A 421 8.76 -13.57 -9.22
C PRO A 421 9.16 -14.44 -10.42
N ARG A 422 9.83 -15.56 -10.16
CA ARG A 422 10.38 -16.44 -11.20
C ARG A 422 9.29 -16.96 -12.14
N GLU A 423 8.09 -17.16 -11.61
CA GLU A 423 6.94 -17.69 -12.31
C GLU A 423 6.49 -16.75 -13.45
N VAL A 424 7.02 -15.51 -13.55
CA VAL A 424 6.89 -14.67 -14.75
C VAL A 424 7.32 -15.41 -16.02
N TRP A 425 8.31 -16.30 -15.91
CA TRP A 425 8.82 -17.09 -17.04
C TRP A 425 7.81 -18.14 -17.53
N ASN A 426 6.86 -18.58 -16.71
CA ASN A 426 5.80 -19.51 -17.12
C ASN A 426 4.88 -18.91 -18.19
N HIS A 427 4.76 -17.58 -18.19
CA HIS A 427 3.95 -16.81 -19.13
C HIS A 427 4.77 -16.21 -20.27
N TYR A 428 6.09 -16.48 -20.30
CA TYR A 428 7.01 -15.90 -21.26
C TYR A 428 7.37 -16.94 -22.34
N LYS A 429 6.86 -16.72 -23.55
CA LYS A 429 7.25 -17.49 -24.74
C LYS A 429 8.20 -16.67 -25.59
N GLN A 430 9.50 -16.91 -25.45
CA GLN A 430 10.53 -16.24 -26.24
C GLN A 430 10.61 -16.74 -27.68
N LYS A 431 11.13 -15.90 -28.59
CA LYS A 431 11.49 -16.31 -29.96
C LYS A 431 12.86 -17.00 -30.00
N SER A 432 13.90 -16.38 -29.42
CA SER A 432 15.27 -16.92 -29.45
C SER A 432 16.15 -16.39 -28.30
N TRP A 433 16.53 -17.26 -27.36
CA TRP A 433 17.47 -16.90 -26.29
C TRP A 433 18.84 -16.46 -26.82
N THR A 434 19.28 -17.02 -27.95
CA THR A 434 20.57 -16.69 -28.56
C THR A 434 20.58 -15.27 -29.13
N GLU A 435 19.50 -14.84 -29.78
CA GLU A 435 19.40 -13.48 -30.34
C GLU A 435 19.33 -12.43 -29.24
N ILE A 436 18.49 -12.68 -28.22
CA ILE A 436 18.39 -11.80 -27.05
C ILE A 436 19.75 -11.74 -26.34
N GLY A 437 20.42 -12.88 -26.14
CA GLY A 437 21.75 -12.94 -25.53
C GLY A 437 22.81 -12.14 -26.31
N LYS A 438 22.77 -12.16 -27.65
CA LYS A 438 23.64 -11.33 -28.50
C LYS A 438 23.35 -9.84 -28.28
N GLY A 439 22.07 -9.45 -28.29
CA GLY A 439 21.65 -8.07 -28.05
C GLY A 439 22.00 -7.54 -26.65
N MET A 440 22.15 -8.44 -25.66
CA MET A 440 22.59 -8.11 -24.31
C MET A 440 24.11 -8.23 -24.10
N ASN A 441 24.90 -8.47 -25.16
CA ASN A 441 26.35 -8.64 -25.12
C ASN A 441 26.83 -9.77 -24.18
N TYR A 442 26.09 -10.88 -24.11
CA TYR A 442 26.56 -12.08 -23.40
C TYR A 442 27.69 -12.76 -24.18
N ALA A 443 28.80 -13.08 -23.50
CA ALA A 443 29.93 -13.81 -24.09
C ALA A 443 29.51 -15.16 -24.69
N ILE A 444 28.56 -15.85 -24.02
CA ILE A 444 27.90 -17.05 -24.53
C ILE A 444 26.41 -16.72 -24.64
N PRO A 445 25.89 -16.25 -25.79
CA PRO A 445 24.52 -15.75 -25.90
C PRO A 445 23.43 -16.71 -25.40
N LYS A 446 23.60 -18.01 -25.66
CA LYS A 446 22.64 -19.05 -25.24
C LYS A 446 22.53 -19.18 -23.71
N SER A 447 23.56 -18.78 -22.94
CA SER A 447 23.54 -18.86 -21.48
C SER A 447 22.54 -17.89 -20.83
N LEU A 448 22.01 -16.92 -21.59
CA LEU A 448 20.92 -16.08 -21.10
C LEU A 448 19.69 -16.89 -20.68
N ARG A 449 19.47 -18.08 -21.28
CA ARG A 449 18.39 -19.01 -20.91
C ARG A 449 18.37 -19.36 -19.43
N GLU A 450 19.53 -19.37 -18.77
CA GLU A 450 19.64 -19.62 -17.32
C GLU A 450 18.81 -18.63 -16.48
N SER A 451 18.46 -17.47 -17.06
CA SER A 451 17.55 -16.49 -16.46
C SER A 451 16.20 -17.06 -16.05
N GLN A 452 15.73 -18.10 -16.74
CA GLN A 452 14.46 -18.76 -16.44
C GLN A 452 14.43 -19.42 -15.05
N PHE A 453 15.60 -19.71 -14.46
CA PHE A 453 15.69 -20.43 -13.18
C PHE A 453 15.65 -19.53 -11.95
N TYR A 454 15.63 -18.21 -12.10
CA TYR A 454 15.57 -17.26 -10.99
C TYR A 454 14.61 -16.09 -11.23
N ALA A 455 14.29 -15.38 -10.15
CA ALA A 455 13.54 -14.13 -10.17
C ALA A 455 14.39 -13.01 -10.82
N PRO A 456 14.05 -12.50 -12.02
CA PRO A 456 14.85 -11.46 -12.66
C PRO A 456 14.68 -10.11 -11.97
N SER A 457 15.71 -9.25 -12.06
CA SER A 457 15.52 -7.84 -11.80
C SER A 457 14.62 -7.21 -12.86
N ARG A 458 13.90 -6.13 -12.53
CA ARG A 458 13.06 -5.42 -13.51
C ARG A 458 13.83 -4.97 -14.73
N GLN A 459 15.01 -4.38 -14.52
CA GLN A 459 15.85 -3.89 -15.62
C GLN A 459 16.25 -5.02 -16.56
N LYS A 460 16.59 -6.20 -16.01
CA LYS A 460 16.93 -7.36 -16.81
C LYS A 460 15.72 -7.89 -17.60
N LEU A 461 14.55 -8.03 -16.96
CA LEU A 461 13.33 -8.45 -17.67
C LEU A 461 12.96 -7.44 -18.75
N LEU A 462 13.10 -6.14 -18.49
CA LEU A 462 12.81 -5.08 -19.46
C LEU A 462 13.73 -5.15 -20.68
N GLN A 463 15.03 -5.37 -20.48
CA GLN A 463 15.99 -5.56 -21.59
C GLN A 463 15.64 -6.78 -22.43
N ILE A 464 15.35 -7.91 -21.78
CA ILE A 464 14.92 -9.15 -22.45
C ILE A 464 13.65 -8.90 -23.25
N ALA A 465 12.63 -8.28 -22.62
CA ALA A 465 11.33 -8.03 -23.24
C ALA A 465 11.44 -7.13 -24.47
N ARG A 466 12.26 -6.07 -24.43
CA ARG A 466 12.46 -5.15 -25.56
C ARG A 466 13.15 -5.83 -26.73
N LEU A 467 14.21 -6.60 -26.48
CA LEU A 467 14.92 -7.32 -27.53
C LEU A 467 14.06 -8.41 -28.19
N ASP A 468 13.18 -9.05 -27.42
CA ASP A 468 12.23 -10.06 -27.92
C ASP A 468 10.93 -9.44 -28.49
N ASN A 469 10.74 -8.12 -28.38
CA ASN A 469 9.50 -7.41 -28.69
C ASN A 469 8.25 -7.96 -27.95
N ASN A 470 8.41 -8.37 -26.70
CA ASN A 470 7.35 -8.93 -25.87
C ASN A 470 6.69 -7.85 -24.99
N LYS A 471 5.55 -7.30 -25.47
CA LYS A 471 4.82 -6.23 -24.79
C LYS A 471 4.36 -6.59 -23.38
N LEU A 472 3.89 -7.82 -23.16
CA LEU A 472 3.40 -8.25 -21.85
C LEU A 472 4.53 -8.29 -20.80
N ALA A 473 5.69 -8.82 -21.18
CA ALA A 473 6.87 -8.84 -20.32
C ALA A 473 7.40 -7.42 -20.05
N GLU A 474 7.35 -6.53 -21.04
CA GLU A 474 7.70 -5.12 -20.88
C GLU A 474 6.76 -4.39 -19.91
N GLN A 475 5.44 -4.62 -20.01
CA GLN A 475 4.45 -4.09 -19.07
C GLN A 475 4.70 -4.59 -17.64
N ARG A 476 4.92 -5.90 -17.46
CA ARG A 476 5.25 -6.46 -16.14
C ARG A 476 6.55 -5.89 -15.57
N ALA A 477 7.56 -5.71 -16.41
CA ALA A 477 8.85 -5.14 -16.01
C ALA A 477 8.76 -3.67 -15.60
N SER A 478 7.90 -2.90 -16.27
CA SER A 478 7.69 -1.47 -16.04
C SER A 478 6.53 -1.16 -15.08
N SER A 479 5.87 -2.19 -14.52
CA SER A 479 4.73 -2.06 -13.60
C SER A 479 5.04 -1.28 -12.32
N ASP A 480 4.00 -0.73 -11.71
CA ASP A 480 4.05 -0.06 -10.41
C ASP A 480 3.91 -1.06 -9.25
N ILE A 481 4.08 -2.36 -9.50
CA ILE A 481 3.91 -3.43 -8.52
C ILE A 481 5.25 -3.82 -7.93
N PHE A 482 5.41 -3.74 -6.61
CA PHE A 482 6.44 -4.44 -5.84
C PHE A 482 5.90 -5.80 -5.35
N TRP A 483 6.65 -6.87 -5.64
CA TRP A 483 6.28 -8.23 -5.27
C TRP A 483 6.79 -8.56 -3.88
N ASP A 484 5.99 -8.26 -2.86
CA ASP A 484 6.35 -8.43 -1.46
C ASP A 484 6.08 -9.86 -0.98
N GLU A 485 6.98 -10.37 -0.16
CA GLU A 485 6.96 -11.78 0.26
C GLU A 485 6.17 -11.93 1.56
N ILE A 486 5.25 -12.90 1.61
CA ILE A 486 4.56 -13.27 2.84
C ILE A 486 5.58 -13.84 3.82
N LYS A 487 5.75 -13.15 4.96
CA LYS A 487 6.59 -13.60 6.07
C LYS A 487 5.81 -14.52 7.02
N GLN A 488 4.55 -14.22 7.25
CA GLN A 488 3.70 -14.94 8.20
C GLN A 488 2.24 -14.85 7.79
N VAL A 489 1.51 -15.95 7.95
CA VAL A 489 0.05 -16.01 7.92
C VAL A 489 -0.41 -16.49 9.29
N LYS A 490 -1.32 -15.76 9.93
CA LYS A 490 -1.87 -16.10 11.24
C LYS A 490 -3.40 -16.14 11.13
N GLU A 491 -3.99 -17.24 11.61
CA GLU A 491 -5.44 -17.36 11.72
C GLU A 491 -5.97 -16.61 12.96
N LEU A 492 -7.08 -15.92 12.78
CA LEU A 492 -7.79 -15.18 13.81
C LEU A 492 -9.21 -15.72 13.89
N ASN A 493 -9.61 -16.18 15.07
CA ASN A 493 -10.97 -16.65 15.34
C ASN A 493 -11.63 -15.73 16.38
N GLY A 494 -12.88 -15.41 16.17
CA GLY A 494 -13.64 -14.48 17.00
C GLY A 494 -14.70 -13.74 16.19
N ASN A 495 -15.51 -12.93 16.85
CA ASN A 495 -16.55 -12.15 16.17
C ASN A 495 -15.94 -10.86 15.60
N PHE A 496 -15.73 -10.85 14.29
CA PHE A 496 -15.20 -9.69 13.57
C PHE A 496 -16.30 -9.05 12.72
N GLU A 497 -16.22 -7.73 12.61
CA GLU A 497 -17.00 -6.96 11.66
C GLU A 497 -16.10 -6.59 10.49
N VAL A 498 -16.47 -7.05 9.29
CA VAL A 498 -15.65 -6.89 8.08
C VAL A 498 -16.38 -6.08 7.03
N PHE A 499 -15.58 -5.42 6.21
CA PHE A 499 -16.03 -4.40 5.26
C PHE A 499 -15.48 -4.68 3.87
N ASP A 500 -16.19 -4.24 2.85
CA ASP A 500 -15.72 -4.27 1.47
C ASP A 500 -16.25 -3.05 0.70
N ILE A 501 -15.53 -2.67 -0.35
CA ILE A 501 -15.91 -1.61 -1.28
C ILE A 501 -15.84 -2.11 -2.73
N SER A 502 -16.75 -1.63 -3.56
CA SER A 502 -16.73 -1.90 -5.00
C SER A 502 -16.09 -0.75 -5.77
N VAL A 503 -15.08 -1.08 -6.57
CA VAL A 503 -14.40 -0.23 -7.57
C VAL A 503 -14.68 -0.80 -8.96
N PRO A 504 -15.72 -0.31 -9.68
CA PRO A 504 -16.20 -0.92 -10.92
C PRO A 504 -15.18 -0.97 -12.05
N GLU A 505 -14.29 0.03 -12.16
CA GLU A 505 -13.40 0.16 -13.32
C GLU A 505 -12.33 -0.94 -13.40
N ASN A 506 -11.64 -1.22 -12.29
CA ASN A 506 -10.48 -2.12 -12.27
C ASN A 506 -10.69 -3.37 -11.41
N HIS A 507 -11.83 -3.47 -10.71
CA HIS A 507 -12.18 -4.59 -9.82
C HIS A 507 -11.17 -4.88 -8.69
N ASN A 508 -10.36 -3.89 -8.32
CA ASN A 508 -9.39 -3.97 -7.23
C ASN A 508 -9.15 -2.59 -6.61
N PHE A 509 -8.55 -2.55 -5.42
CA PHE A 509 -8.09 -1.33 -4.78
C PHE A 509 -6.83 -1.56 -3.93
N ILE A 510 -6.27 -0.48 -3.39
CA ILE A 510 -5.10 -0.50 -2.51
C ILE A 510 -5.55 -0.32 -1.06
N ALA A 511 -5.21 -1.31 -0.24
CA ALA A 511 -5.55 -1.38 1.18
C ALA A 511 -4.30 -1.72 2.01
N ASN A 512 -3.96 -0.91 3.02
CA ASN A 512 -2.71 -0.99 3.77
C ASN A 512 -1.47 -1.13 2.87
N ASP A 513 -1.45 -0.38 1.75
CA ASP A 513 -0.42 -0.48 0.70
C ASP A 513 -0.27 -1.89 0.11
N ILE A 514 -1.38 -2.63 -0.07
CA ILE A 514 -1.44 -3.95 -0.71
C ILE A 514 -2.57 -3.93 -1.74
N VAL A 515 -2.35 -4.59 -2.90
CA VAL A 515 -3.37 -4.70 -3.94
C VAL A 515 -4.34 -5.82 -3.58
N VAL A 516 -5.62 -5.48 -3.42
CA VAL A 516 -6.69 -6.36 -2.96
C VAL A 516 -7.83 -6.41 -3.98
N HIS A 517 -8.48 -7.56 -4.12
CA HIS A 517 -9.55 -7.77 -5.10
C HIS A 517 -10.90 -7.30 -4.54
N ASN A 518 -11.79 -6.73 -5.37
CA ASN A 518 -13.16 -6.39 -4.95
C ASN A 518 -14.02 -7.64 -4.71
N SER A 519 -15.13 -7.54 -3.98
CA SER A 519 -16.20 -8.51 -4.19
C SER A 519 -16.76 -8.43 -5.60
N TYR A 520 -16.90 -9.59 -6.26
CA TYR A 520 -17.79 -9.69 -7.42
C TYR A 520 -19.21 -9.70 -6.86
N THR A 521 -19.91 -8.56 -6.93
CA THR A 521 -21.36 -8.56 -6.80
C THR A 521 -21.98 -9.05 -8.10
N LEU A 522 -23.10 -9.75 -7.99
CA LEU A 522 -23.96 -10.13 -9.12
C LEU A 522 -24.33 -8.90 -9.97
N ALA A 523 -24.39 -7.72 -9.34
CA ALA A 523 -24.56 -6.42 -9.97
C ALA A 523 -23.47 -6.09 -11.00
N ILE A 524 -22.20 -6.41 -10.72
CA ILE A 524 -21.09 -6.20 -11.68
C ILE A 524 -21.26 -7.11 -12.90
N MET A 525 -21.67 -8.37 -12.70
CA MET A 525 -21.99 -9.26 -13.83
C MET A 525 -23.14 -8.70 -14.67
N LEU A 526 -24.21 -8.22 -14.02
CA LEU A 526 -25.37 -7.63 -14.68
C LEU A 526 -25.03 -6.33 -15.42
N GLU A 527 -24.17 -5.48 -14.85
CA GLU A 527 -23.71 -4.24 -15.49
C GLU A 527 -22.89 -4.52 -16.76
N GLU A 528 -22.01 -5.52 -16.71
CA GLU A 528 -21.27 -5.97 -17.89
C GLU A 528 -22.20 -6.60 -18.94
N PHE A 529 -23.22 -7.36 -18.53
CA PHE A 529 -24.25 -7.84 -19.46
C PHE A 529 -25.08 -6.71 -20.07
N ALA A 530 -25.30 -5.60 -19.37
CA ALA A 530 -26.04 -4.45 -19.88
C ALA A 530 -25.21 -3.56 -20.83
N LYS A 531 -23.88 -3.68 -20.81
CA LYS A 531 -22.97 -2.98 -21.74
C LYS A 531 -22.76 -3.74 -23.06
N MET A 532 -23.07 -5.04 -23.11
CA MET A 532 -23.08 -5.88 -24.32
C MET A 532 -24.38 -5.66 -25.11
#